data_AF-A0A432K4Q5-F1
#
_entry.id   AF-A0A432K4Q5-F1
#
_cell.length_a   1.000
_cell.length_b   1.000
_cell.length_c   1.000
_cell.angle_alpha   90.00
_cell.angle_beta   90.00
_cell.angle_gamma   90.00
#
_symmetry.space_group_name_H-M   'P 1'
#
loop_
_entity.id
_entity.type
_entity.pdbx_description
1 polymer ?
#
loop_
_entity_poly.entity_id
_entity_poly.type
_entity_poly.pdbx_seq_one_letter_code
_entity_poly.pdbx_strand_id
1 'polypeptide(L)'
;MTQEGPFRMRPKRSPQAEREVRRDTRLRQARTCYGHLAGVAGVALMEEMLGLDWLQETPEPVSGNRVGYSLTTKGHQEMEVLGVDISSAAASTGNFAFGCLDWTEQGLHLGGSLGRAVTACLSEQGFVGRTSGTREVTLNGGPTIWLDGGASRR
;
A
#
# COMPACT_ATOMS: atom_id res chain seq x y z
N MET A 1 -12.15 27.79 12.77
CA MET A 1 -10.86 27.63 12.07
C MET A 1 -10.73 26.17 11.69
N THR A 2 -11.44 25.78 10.63
CA THR A 2 -11.54 24.40 10.14
C THR A 2 -10.20 23.97 9.55
N GLN A 3 -9.74 22.79 9.97
CA GLN A 3 -8.50 22.18 9.50
C GLN A 3 -8.72 21.64 8.08
N GLU A 4 -8.61 22.52 7.08
CA GLU A 4 -8.69 22.23 5.65
C GLU A 4 -7.33 21.69 5.17
N GLY A 5 -6.93 20.50 5.61
CA GLY A 5 -5.69 19.87 5.20
C GLY A 5 -5.80 18.35 5.17
N PRO A 6 -5.00 17.65 4.35
CA PRO A 6 -5.00 16.20 4.33
C PRO A 6 -4.64 15.64 5.71
N PHE A 7 -5.22 14.50 6.07
CA PHE A 7 -5.05 13.82 7.34
C PHE A 7 -3.63 13.27 7.45
N ARG A 8 -2.71 14.16 7.83
CA ARG A 8 -1.30 13.87 8.12
C ARG A 8 -1.09 13.51 9.59
N MET A 9 -2.13 13.64 10.41
CA MET A 9 -2.09 13.35 11.85
C MET A 9 -2.11 11.84 12.09
N ARG A 10 -1.17 11.34 12.90
CA ARG A 10 -1.11 9.93 13.33
C ARG A 10 -1.97 9.77 14.59
N PRO A 11 -3.18 9.17 14.51
CA PRO A 11 -4.02 9.00 15.69
C PRO A 11 -3.36 8.05 16.69
N LYS A 12 -3.80 8.14 17.95
CA LYS A 12 -3.42 7.17 18.98
C LYS A 12 -3.85 5.77 18.53
N ARG A 13 -2.97 4.78 18.75
CA ARG A 13 -3.30 3.37 18.49
C ARG A 13 -4.46 2.95 19.37
N SER A 14 -5.32 2.08 18.83
CA SER A 14 -6.35 1.43 19.65
C SER A 14 -5.72 0.37 20.56
N PRO A 15 -6.40 -0.05 21.65
CA PRO A 15 -5.90 -1.14 22.50
C PRO A 15 -5.63 -2.44 21.74
N GLN A 16 -6.36 -2.70 20.65
CA GLN A 16 -6.10 -3.84 19.78
C GLN A 16 -4.80 -3.65 19.00
N ALA A 17 -4.61 -2.51 18.34
CA ALA A 17 -3.39 -2.20 17.63
C ALA A 17 -2.15 -2.27 18.53
N GLU A 18 -2.24 -1.78 19.77
CA GLU A 18 -1.16 -1.89 20.76
C GLU A 18 -0.82 -3.36 21.09
N ARG A 19 -1.81 -4.25 21.15
CA ARG A 19 -1.57 -5.68 21.36
C ARG A 19 -0.87 -6.32 20.16
N GLU A 20 -1.32 -6.00 18.94
CA GLU A 20 -0.68 -6.51 17.72
C GLU A 20 0.78 -6.06 17.61
N VAL A 21 1.06 -4.79 17.95
CA VAL A 21 2.42 -4.23 18.01
C VAL A 21 3.26 -4.88 19.10
N ARG A 22 2.74 -5.00 20.31
CA ARG A 22 3.47 -5.60 21.44
C ARG A 22 3.84 -7.05 21.19
N ARG A 23 2.96 -7.81 20.52
CA ARG A 23 3.14 -9.24 20.25
C ARG A 23 3.83 -9.54 18.93
N ASP A 24 4.10 -8.51 18.15
CA ASP A 24 4.65 -8.61 16.80
C ASP A 24 3.97 -9.69 15.94
N THR A 25 2.65 -9.62 15.83
CA THR A 25 1.86 -10.68 15.21
C THR A 25 2.05 -10.75 13.69
N ARG A 26 1.75 -11.90 13.09
CA ARG A 26 1.73 -12.03 11.63
C ARG A 26 0.73 -11.08 10.96
N LEU A 27 -0.42 -10.84 11.59
CA LEU A 27 -1.40 -9.83 11.15
C LEU A 27 -0.82 -8.41 11.12
N ARG A 28 0.07 -8.07 12.07
CA ARG A 28 0.83 -6.82 12.03
C ARG A 28 1.81 -6.80 10.87
N GLN A 29 2.55 -7.89 10.68
CA GLN A 29 3.59 -7.98 9.66
C GLN A 29 3.02 -7.79 8.25
N ALA A 30 1.96 -8.52 7.91
CA ALA A 30 1.32 -8.39 6.61
C ALA A 30 -0.15 -8.81 6.64
N ARG A 31 -0.99 -7.98 6.00
CA ARG A 31 -2.41 -8.26 5.85
C ARG A 31 -2.99 -7.48 4.67
N THR A 32 -4.25 -7.75 4.36
CA THR A 32 -5.05 -6.90 3.50
C THR A 32 -5.87 -5.87 4.29
N CYS A 33 -6.00 -4.67 3.71
CA CYS A 33 -6.87 -3.58 4.13
C CYS A 33 -7.72 -3.16 2.93
N TYR A 34 -8.95 -3.66 2.84
CA TYR A 34 -9.85 -3.45 1.69
C TYR A 34 -9.24 -3.81 0.33
N GLY A 35 -8.42 -4.86 0.30
CA GLY A 35 -7.71 -5.34 -0.89
C GLY A 35 -6.31 -4.75 -1.10
N HIS A 36 -5.89 -3.79 -0.27
CA HIS A 36 -4.54 -3.24 -0.31
C HIS A 36 -3.60 -3.99 0.66
N LEU A 37 -2.33 -4.16 0.30
CA LEU A 37 -1.30 -4.62 1.24
C LEU A 37 -1.11 -3.60 2.36
N ALA A 38 -1.13 -4.09 3.60
CA ALA A 38 -1.09 -3.29 4.83
C ALA A 38 -0.25 -4.01 5.89
N GLY A 39 -0.12 -3.38 7.06
CA GLY A 39 0.84 -3.78 8.08
C GLY A 39 2.22 -3.22 7.79
N VAL A 40 3.24 -3.79 8.44
CA VAL A 40 4.65 -3.40 8.27
C VAL A 40 5.03 -3.41 6.79
N ALA A 41 4.68 -4.49 6.08
CA ALA A 41 4.99 -4.64 4.66
C ALA A 41 4.31 -3.61 3.75
N GLY A 42 3.04 -3.29 3.99
CA GLY A 42 2.32 -2.31 3.17
C GLY A 42 2.82 -0.89 3.35
N VAL A 43 3.22 -0.53 4.58
CA VAL A 43 3.83 0.78 4.87
C VAL A 43 5.23 0.85 4.28
N ALA A 44 6.06 -0.18 4.48
CA ALA A 44 7.41 -0.22 3.91
C ALA A 44 7.39 -0.15 2.36
N LEU A 45 6.43 -0.83 1.72
CA LEU A 45 6.25 -0.74 0.26
C LEU A 45 5.90 0.67 -0.21
N MET A 46 4.99 1.35 0.51
CA MET A 46 4.64 2.74 0.21
C MET A 46 5.85 3.66 0.38
N GLU A 47 6.60 3.52 1.47
CA GLU A 47 7.81 4.31 1.74
C GLU A 47 8.87 4.11 0.66
N GLU A 48 9.09 2.88 0.20
CA GLU A 48 10.03 2.57 -0.88
C GLU A 48 9.60 3.21 -2.22
N MET A 49 8.32 3.08 -2.59
CA MET A 49 7.79 3.72 -3.81
C MET A 49 7.92 5.24 -3.80
N LEU A 50 7.72 5.87 -2.63
CA LEU A 50 7.95 7.31 -2.46
C LEU A 50 9.43 7.66 -2.54
N GLY A 51 10.31 6.88 -1.89
CA GLY A 51 11.76 7.06 -1.93
C GLY A 51 12.36 6.88 -3.34
N LEU A 52 11.74 6.04 -4.16
CA LEU A 52 12.10 5.83 -5.57
C LEU A 52 11.49 6.85 -6.53
N ASP A 53 10.71 7.82 -6.03
CA ASP A 53 9.99 8.83 -6.83
C ASP A 53 8.98 8.21 -7.82
N TRP A 54 8.30 7.14 -7.42
CA TRP A 54 7.25 6.52 -8.23
C TRP A 54 5.89 7.18 -7.99
N LEU A 55 5.69 7.70 -6.79
CA LEU A 55 4.46 8.34 -6.36
C LEU A 55 4.77 9.78 -5.93
N GLN A 56 3.85 10.68 -6.26
CA GLN A 56 3.87 12.06 -5.78
C GLN A 56 2.51 12.40 -5.14
N GLU A 57 2.52 13.19 -4.07
CA GLU A 57 1.29 13.69 -3.44
C GLU A 57 0.52 14.59 -4.42
N THR A 58 -0.80 14.42 -4.47
CA THR A 58 -1.67 15.36 -5.18
C THR A 58 -1.94 16.60 -4.32
N PRO A 59 -2.13 17.79 -4.93
CA PRO A 59 -2.38 19.01 -4.17
C PRO A 59 -3.66 18.93 -3.34
N GLU A 60 -4.70 18.33 -3.91
CA GLU A 60 -6.00 18.17 -3.28
C GLU A 60 -6.09 16.82 -2.56
N PRO A 61 -6.66 16.79 -1.33
CA PRO A 61 -6.97 15.55 -0.66
C PRO A 61 -8.08 14.79 -1.40
N VAL A 62 -8.07 13.46 -1.27
CA VAL A 62 -9.17 12.63 -1.76
C VAL A 62 -10.23 12.41 -0.67
N SER A 63 -11.33 11.74 -1.02
CA SER A 63 -12.49 11.54 -0.14
C SER A 63 -12.11 11.14 1.30
N GLY A 64 -12.65 11.86 2.27
CA GLY A 64 -12.34 11.68 3.70
C GLY A 64 -11.03 12.34 4.13
N ASN A 65 -10.63 13.44 3.46
CA ASN A 65 -9.41 14.21 3.70
C ASN A 65 -8.14 13.35 3.67
N ARG A 66 -8.10 12.29 2.87
CA ARG A 66 -6.90 11.45 2.77
C ARG A 66 -5.88 12.09 1.84
N VAL A 67 -4.60 11.90 2.11
CA VAL A 67 -3.52 12.30 1.18
C VAL A 67 -3.75 11.56 -0.14
N GLY A 68 -3.95 12.28 -1.23
CA GLY A 68 -4.02 11.70 -2.57
C GLY A 68 -2.63 11.50 -3.14
N TYR A 69 -2.46 10.48 -3.99
CA TYR A 69 -1.22 10.23 -4.71
C TYR A 69 -1.50 10.05 -6.20
N SER A 70 -0.51 10.39 -7.02
CA SER A 70 -0.48 10.12 -8.45
C SER A 70 0.84 9.45 -8.82
N LEU A 71 0.86 8.70 -9.93
CA LEU A 71 2.11 8.17 -10.47
C LEU A 71 2.91 9.30 -11.12
N THR A 72 4.21 9.31 -10.86
CA THR A 72 5.15 10.07 -11.69
C THR A 72 5.33 9.36 -13.03
N THR A 73 5.97 10.00 -14.00
CA THR A 73 6.34 9.34 -15.26
C THR A 73 7.21 8.11 -15.01
N LYS A 74 8.17 8.20 -14.08
CA LYS A 74 9.03 7.09 -13.67
C LYS A 74 8.21 5.97 -13.03
N GLY A 75 7.35 6.29 -12.07
CA GLY A 75 6.52 5.30 -11.39
C GLY A 75 5.59 4.55 -12.33
N HIS A 76 5.03 5.24 -13.33
CA HIS A 76 4.23 4.60 -14.36
C HIS A 76 5.04 3.54 -15.12
N GLN A 77 6.21 3.92 -15.64
CA GLN A 77 7.07 3.01 -16.41
C GLN A 77 7.49 1.79 -15.60
N GLU A 78 7.94 1.99 -14.36
CA GLU A 78 8.41 0.90 -13.50
C GLU A 78 7.25 -0.02 -13.08
N MET A 79 6.06 0.51 -12.82
CA MET A 79 4.88 -0.32 -12.53
C MET A 79 4.42 -1.14 -13.73
N GLU A 80 4.53 -0.61 -14.95
CA GLU A 80 4.30 -1.40 -16.17
C GLU A 80 5.32 -2.52 -16.33
N VAL A 81 6.60 -2.24 -16.05
CA VAL A 81 7.68 -3.25 -16.06
C VAL A 81 7.42 -4.35 -15.02
N LEU A 82 6.90 -4.00 -13.85
CA LEU A 82 6.48 -4.96 -12.83
C LEU A 82 5.25 -5.78 -13.23
N GLY A 83 4.50 -5.37 -14.25
CA GLY A 83 3.27 -6.02 -14.68
C GLY A 83 2.03 -5.60 -13.88
N VAL A 84 2.04 -4.41 -13.27
CA VAL A 84 0.84 -3.85 -12.62
C VAL A 84 -0.13 -3.36 -13.70
N ASP A 85 -1.41 -3.78 -13.63
CA ASP A 85 -2.45 -3.29 -14.53
C ASP A 85 -2.94 -1.88 -14.13
N ILE A 86 -2.14 -0.87 -14.49
CA ILE A 86 -2.43 0.54 -14.24
C ILE A 86 -3.68 0.99 -14.99
N SER A 87 -3.89 0.49 -16.20
CA SER A 87 -5.02 0.90 -17.06
C SER A 87 -6.36 0.54 -16.43
N SER A 88 -6.50 -0.71 -15.96
CA SER A 88 -7.70 -1.15 -15.23
C SER A 88 -7.87 -0.40 -13.90
N ALA A 89 -6.76 -0.15 -13.18
CA ALA A 89 -6.80 0.63 -11.95
C ALA A 89 -7.31 2.07 -12.18
N ALA A 90 -6.85 2.74 -13.24
CA ALA A 90 -7.25 4.10 -13.60
C ALA A 90 -8.71 4.19 -14.08
N ALA A 91 -9.25 3.12 -14.68
CA ALA A 91 -10.65 3.05 -15.13
C ALA A 91 -11.65 2.78 -13.99
N SER A 92 -11.18 2.51 -12.77
CA SER A 92 -12.02 2.22 -11.62
C SER A 92 -12.78 3.46 -11.13
N THR A 93 -13.99 3.28 -10.59
CA THR A 93 -14.86 4.38 -10.11
C THR A 93 -14.46 4.96 -8.75
N GLY A 94 -13.45 4.39 -8.08
CA GLY A 94 -12.95 4.85 -6.79
C GLY A 94 -11.71 5.75 -6.89
N ASN A 95 -11.19 6.19 -5.75
CA ASN A 95 -9.91 6.92 -5.72
C ASN A 95 -8.78 6.05 -6.28
N PHE A 96 -8.02 6.60 -7.24
CA PHE A 96 -6.92 5.90 -7.90
C PHE A 96 -5.83 5.48 -6.91
N ALA A 97 -5.22 6.45 -6.22
CA ALA A 97 -4.23 6.20 -5.18
C ALA A 97 -4.38 7.20 -4.02
N PHE A 98 -4.24 6.70 -2.79
CA PHE A 98 -4.27 7.52 -1.58
C PHE A 98 -3.52 6.86 -0.42
N GLY A 99 -3.09 7.67 0.55
CA GLY A 99 -2.49 7.17 1.78
C GLY A 99 -3.53 6.59 2.71
N CYS A 100 -3.55 5.27 2.85
CA CYS A 100 -4.45 4.57 3.77
C CYS A 100 -3.74 4.39 5.11
N LEU A 101 -4.29 4.98 6.18
CA LEU A 101 -3.68 4.91 7.50
C LEU A 101 -3.68 3.47 8.04
N ASP A 102 -2.49 3.01 8.38
CA ASP A 102 -2.29 1.71 8.99
C ASP A 102 -2.55 1.76 10.50
N TRP A 103 -3.55 1.01 10.95
CA TRP A 103 -3.93 0.96 12.37
C TRP A 103 -2.88 0.32 13.29
N THR A 104 -1.90 -0.45 12.77
CA THR A 104 -0.78 -0.98 13.57
C THR A 104 0.48 -0.12 13.43
N GLU A 105 0.82 0.35 12.23
CA GLU A 105 2.11 1.02 11.98
C GLU A 105 2.09 2.54 12.11
N GLN A 106 0.93 3.19 12.26
CA GLN A 106 0.79 4.65 12.25
C GLN A 106 1.40 5.32 10.99
N GLY A 107 1.71 4.54 9.95
CA GLY A 107 2.16 4.97 8.64
C GLY A 107 1.04 4.85 7.60
N LEU A 108 1.31 5.34 6.39
CA LEU A 108 0.39 5.23 5.26
C LEU A 108 0.82 4.05 4.39
N HIS A 109 -0.12 3.16 4.06
CA HIS A 109 0.08 2.16 3.01
C HIS A 109 -0.70 2.58 1.75
N LEU A 110 -0.30 2.06 0.59
CA LEU A 110 -0.91 2.44 -0.68
C LEU A 110 -2.35 1.93 -0.74
N GLY A 111 -3.31 2.86 -0.75
CA GLY A 111 -4.73 2.57 -0.94
C GLY A 111 -5.23 2.99 -2.31
N GLY A 112 -6.45 2.59 -2.65
CA GLY A 112 -7.09 2.91 -3.91
C GLY A 112 -7.05 1.76 -4.90
N SER A 113 -7.56 1.98 -6.10
CA SER A 113 -7.51 0.98 -7.17
C SER A 113 -6.06 0.59 -7.50
N LEU A 114 -5.12 1.54 -7.44
CA LEU A 114 -3.69 1.26 -7.60
C LEU A 114 -3.15 0.33 -6.51
N GLY A 115 -3.49 0.57 -5.24
CA GLY A 115 -3.08 -0.31 -4.13
C GLY A 115 -3.60 -1.74 -4.29
N ARG A 116 -4.80 -1.92 -4.86
CA ARG A 116 -5.34 -3.25 -5.19
C ARG A 116 -4.58 -3.89 -6.33
N ALA A 117 -4.31 -3.14 -7.40
CA ALA A 117 -3.57 -3.63 -8.56
C ALA A 117 -2.16 -4.08 -8.18
N VAL A 118 -1.45 -3.29 -7.37
CA VAL A 118 -0.13 -3.68 -6.84
C VAL A 118 -0.23 -4.95 -6.00
N THR A 119 -1.20 -5.03 -5.09
CA THR A 119 -1.38 -6.23 -4.25
C THR A 119 -1.71 -7.47 -5.06
N ALA A 120 -2.53 -7.34 -6.11
CA ALA A 120 -2.86 -8.42 -7.03
C ALA A 120 -1.61 -8.88 -7.81
N CYS A 121 -0.85 -7.94 -8.37
CA CYS A 121 0.38 -8.20 -9.09
C CYS A 121 1.41 -8.96 -8.21
N LEU A 122 1.62 -8.51 -6.97
CA LEU A 122 2.49 -9.21 -6.01
C LEU A 122 1.97 -10.62 -5.66
N SER A 123 0.65 -10.81 -5.63
CA SER A 123 0.06 -12.12 -5.39
C SER A 123 0.25 -13.06 -6.58
N GLU A 124 0.10 -12.56 -7.80
CA GLU A 124 0.30 -13.31 -9.05
C GLU A 124 1.76 -13.73 -9.23
N GLN A 125 2.70 -12.88 -8.81
CA GLN A 125 4.13 -13.20 -8.77
C GLN A 125 4.53 -14.12 -7.60
N GLY A 126 3.60 -14.49 -6.73
CA GLY A 126 3.87 -15.39 -5.59
C GLY A 126 4.60 -14.74 -4.41
N PHE A 127 4.69 -13.40 -4.38
CA PHE A 127 5.25 -12.66 -3.26
C PHE A 127 4.28 -12.49 -2.10
N VAL A 128 2.98 -12.38 -2.39
CA VAL A 128 1.93 -12.22 -1.39
C VAL A 128 0.96 -13.39 -1.48
N GLY A 129 0.95 -14.26 -0.47
CA GLY A 129 0.06 -15.40 -0.39
C GLY A 129 -1.15 -15.13 0.49
N ARG A 130 -2.35 -15.54 0.07
CA ARG A 130 -3.57 -15.37 0.88
C ARG A 130 -3.68 -16.45 1.94
N THR A 131 -3.97 -16.06 3.19
CA THR A 131 -4.32 -17.00 4.26
C THR A 131 -5.84 -17.15 4.35
N SER A 132 -6.36 -18.33 3.99
CA SER A 132 -7.81 -18.60 3.91
C SER A 132 -8.55 -18.25 5.21
N GLY A 133 -9.73 -17.64 5.08
CA GLY A 133 -10.58 -17.25 6.21
C GLY A 133 -10.06 -16.07 7.03
N THR A 134 -8.92 -15.46 6.66
CA THR A 134 -8.33 -14.35 7.41
C THR A 134 -7.96 -13.19 6.48
N ARG A 135 -7.58 -12.06 7.10
CA ARG A 135 -6.97 -10.93 6.39
C ARG A 135 -5.45 -11.02 6.31
N GLU A 136 -4.84 -11.93 7.05
CA GLU A 136 -3.39 -12.14 7.05
C GLU A 136 -2.94 -12.60 5.67
N VAL A 137 -1.74 -12.17 5.28
CA VAL A 137 -1.08 -12.67 4.07
C VAL A 137 0.31 -13.14 4.42
N THR A 138 0.79 -14.16 3.72
CA THR A 138 2.17 -14.61 3.78
C THR A 138 3.00 -13.77 2.82
N LEU A 139 4.26 -13.58 3.16
CA LEU A 139 5.22 -12.85 2.33
C LEU A 139 6.34 -13.78 1.88
N ASN A 140 6.78 -13.59 0.64
CA ASN A 140 8.04 -14.12 0.13
C ASN A 140 8.89 -12.93 -0.32
N GLY A 141 9.99 -12.66 0.40
CA GLY A 141 10.79 -11.45 0.22
C GLY A 141 10.18 -10.20 0.86
N GLY A 142 10.69 -9.03 0.45
CA GLY A 142 10.25 -7.71 0.92
C GLY A 142 10.24 -6.69 -0.20
N PRO A 143 9.84 -5.43 0.07
CA PRO A 143 9.64 -4.39 -0.93
C PRO A 143 10.77 -4.25 -1.95
N THR A 144 12.03 -4.25 -1.52
CA THR A 144 13.19 -4.18 -2.44
C THR A 144 13.17 -5.30 -3.48
N ILE A 145 12.93 -6.55 -3.06
CA ILE A 145 12.87 -7.71 -3.99
C ILE A 145 11.65 -7.61 -4.91
N TRP A 146 10.52 -7.16 -4.37
CA TRP A 146 9.27 -7.03 -5.12
C TRP A 146 9.36 -5.97 -6.21
N LEU A 147 10.00 -4.84 -5.92
CA LEU A 147 10.15 -3.72 -6.83
C LEU A 147 11.30 -3.91 -7.84
N ASP A 148 12.30 -4.74 -7.53
CA ASP A 148 13.37 -5.12 -8.46
C ASP A 148 12.95 -6.19 -9.50
N GLY A 149 11.67 -6.58 -9.53
CA GLY A 149 11.15 -7.58 -10.46
C GLY A 149 11.63 -9.01 -10.14
N GLY A 150 11.72 -9.33 -8.85
CA GLY A 150 12.21 -10.62 -8.37
C GLY A 150 11.57 -11.81 -9.13
N ALA A 151 12.43 -12.73 -9.56
CA ALA A 151 12.12 -14.02 -10.17
C ALA A 151 11.71 -14.09 -11.65
N SER A 152 11.40 -12.99 -12.38
CA SER A 152 11.05 -13.06 -13.81
C SER A 152 12.07 -12.41 -14.77
N ARG A 153 13.37 -12.45 -14.41
CA ARG A 153 14.51 -12.20 -15.32
C ARG A 153 15.34 -13.47 -15.55
N ARG A 154 14.69 -14.56 -15.94
CA ARG A 154 15.36 -15.77 -16.44
C ARG A 154 14.74 -16.23 -17.74
#